data_AF-A0A2V5X9S5-F1
#
_entry.id   AF-A0A2V5X9S5-F1
#
_cell.length_a   1.000
_cell.length_b   1.000
_cell.length_c   1.000
_cell.angle_alpha   90.00
_cell.angle_beta   90.00
_cell.angle_gamma   90.00
#
_symmetry.space_group_name_H-M   'P 1'
#
loop_
_entity.id
_entity.type
_entity.pdbx_description
1 polymer ?
#
loop_
_entity_poly.entity_id
_entity_poly.type
_entity_poly.pdbx_seq_one_letter_code
_entity_poly.pdbx_strand_id
1 'polypeptide(L)'
;MSRSVVTEVLPERLVEHRAVRAWSQLQPDRVEPTRIEILKLKRTKSAVYRLHGIGPDGGAVIAKRCRVATAEVERMIYQECLPRVAAPVLRCYGFLKESEEDFCWLFLEDAVGELYSPQFPQ
;
A
#
# COMPACT_ATOMS: atom_id res chain seq x y z
N MET A 1 -16.31 23.15 6.48
CA MET A 1 -16.25 22.18 5.37
C MET A 1 -16.18 20.78 5.95
N SER A 2 -17.33 20.11 6.08
CA SER A 2 -17.48 18.81 6.73
C SER A 2 -16.70 17.75 5.95
N ARG A 3 -15.65 17.18 6.57
CA ARG A 3 -14.86 16.09 6.00
C ARG A 3 -15.79 14.87 5.94
N SER A 4 -16.42 14.65 4.79
CA SER A 4 -17.21 13.44 4.56
C SER A 4 -16.27 12.25 4.75
N VAL A 5 -16.44 11.54 5.86
CA VAL A 5 -15.71 10.29 6.13
C VAL A 5 -16.24 9.29 5.13
N VAL A 6 -15.47 9.05 4.08
CA VAL A 6 -15.76 7.98 3.13
C VAL A 6 -15.42 6.68 3.85
N THR A 7 -16.42 5.87 4.13
CA THR A 7 -16.26 4.53 4.68
C THR A 7 -16.40 3.54 3.54
N GLU A 8 -15.34 2.83 3.20
CA GLU A 8 -15.43 1.64 2.36
C GLU A 8 -15.85 0.46 3.24
N VAL A 9 -16.88 -0.25 2.79
CA VAL A 9 -17.36 -1.47 3.45
C VAL A 9 -16.45 -2.61 2.99
N LEU A 10 -15.82 -3.29 3.96
CA LEU A 10 -15.02 -4.47 3.66
C LEU A 10 -15.93 -5.64 3.27
N PRO A 11 -15.54 -6.48 2.29
CA PRO A 11 -16.30 -7.67 1.94
C PRO A 11 -16.28 -8.70 3.08
N GLU A 12 -17.26 -9.61 3.08
CA GLU A 12 -17.35 -10.70 4.08
C GLU A 12 -16.09 -11.58 4.08
N ARG A 13 -15.54 -11.84 2.89
CA ARG A 13 -14.27 -12.55 2.70
C ARG A 13 -13.19 -11.56 2.32
N LEU A 14 -12.11 -11.49 3.10
CA LEU A 14 -11.07 -10.49 2.88
C LEU A 14 -10.31 -10.72 1.56
N VAL A 15 -10.24 -11.97 1.07
CA VAL A 15 -9.74 -12.30 -0.28
C VAL A 15 -10.48 -11.59 -1.41
N GLU A 16 -11.72 -11.17 -1.21
CA GLU A 16 -12.50 -10.47 -2.23
C GLU A 16 -12.16 -8.98 -2.29
N HIS A 17 -11.45 -8.45 -1.29
CA HIS A 17 -11.09 -7.05 -1.24
C HIS A 17 -10.10 -6.70 -2.36
N ARG A 18 -10.33 -5.57 -3.05
CA ARG A 18 -9.55 -5.15 -4.23
C ARG A 18 -8.03 -5.14 -4.01
N ALA A 19 -7.58 -4.67 -2.84
CA ALA A 19 -6.16 -4.62 -2.51
C ALA A 19 -5.55 -6.01 -2.34
N VAL A 20 -6.34 -6.98 -1.86
CA VAL A 20 -5.90 -8.37 -1.65
C VAL A 20 -5.84 -9.09 -2.99
N ARG A 21 -6.85 -8.92 -3.85
CA ARG A 21 -6.80 -9.45 -5.23
C ARG A 21 -5.61 -8.93 -6.02
N ALA A 22 -5.30 -7.64 -5.88
CA ALA A 22 -4.13 -7.03 -6.50
C ALA A 22 -2.82 -7.60 -5.92
N TRP A 23 -2.74 -7.79 -4.60
CA TRP A 23 -1.58 -8.42 -3.97
C TRP A 23 -1.36 -9.86 -4.44
N SER A 24 -2.41 -10.68 -4.48
CA SER A 24 -2.33 -12.08 -4.90
C SER A 24 -1.88 -12.26 -6.35
N GLN A 25 -2.08 -11.26 -7.22
CA GLN A 25 -1.52 -11.29 -8.58
C GLN A 25 0.00 -11.08 -8.58
N LEU A 26 0.53 -10.31 -7.63
CA LEU A 26 1.95 -10.02 -7.51
C LEU A 26 2.70 -11.10 -6.71
N GLN A 27 2.05 -11.69 -5.71
CA GLN A 27 2.62 -12.70 -4.81
C GLN A 27 1.61 -13.86 -4.61
N PRO A 28 1.57 -14.83 -5.55
CA PRO A 28 0.56 -15.88 -5.57
C PRO A 28 0.59 -16.81 -4.35
N ASP A 29 1.77 -17.01 -3.75
CA ASP A 29 1.96 -17.97 -2.66
C ASP A 29 1.43 -17.48 -1.30
N ARG A 30 0.96 -16.23 -1.20
CA ARG A 30 0.54 -15.63 0.08
C ARG A 30 -0.97 -15.67 0.28
N VAL A 31 -1.33 -16.12 1.48
CA VAL A 31 -2.69 -16.40 1.96
C VAL A 31 -3.50 -15.15 2.31
N GLU A 32 -4.79 -15.35 2.56
CA GLU A 32 -5.77 -14.37 3.03
C GLU A 32 -5.25 -13.53 4.21
N PRO A 33 -5.41 -12.19 4.21
CA PRO A 33 -5.03 -11.37 5.35
C PRO A 33 -5.89 -11.65 6.57
N THR A 34 -5.29 -11.45 7.75
CA THR A 34 -6.02 -11.57 9.02
C THR A 34 -6.91 -10.36 9.28
N ARG A 35 -6.53 -9.19 8.75
CA ARG A 35 -7.25 -7.93 8.91
C ARG A 35 -6.85 -6.93 7.83
N ILE A 36 -7.79 -6.07 7.46
CA ILE A 36 -7.55 -4.91 6.59
C ILE A 36 -7.84 -3.63 7.40
N GLU A 37 -6.88 -2.72 7.44
CA GLU A 37 -7.09 -1.35 7.94
C GLU A 37 -7.08 -0.36 6.78
N ILE A 38 -8.01 0.60 6.80
CA ILE A 38 -8.07 1.68 5.83
C ILE A 38 -7.31 2.88 6.40
N LEU A 39 -6.10 3.13 5.90
CA LEU A 39 -5.26 4.26 6.35
C LEU A 39 -5.65 5.56 5.65
N LYS A 40 -6.09 5.47 4.39
CA LYS A 40 -6.52 6.62 3.61
C LYS A 40 -7.50 6.18 2.54
N LEU A 41 -8.60 6.91 2.39
CA LEU A 41 -9.55 6.69 1.31
C LEU A 41 -9.97 8.02 0.68
N LYS A 42 -9.70 8.18 -0.61
CA LYS A 42 -10.20 9.29 -1.43
C LYS A 42 -10.98 8.71 -2.60
N ARG A 43 -12.28 9.02 -2.66
CA ARG A 43 -13.27 8.48 -3.61
C ARG A 43 -12.79 8.28 -5.05
N THR A 44 -11.95 9.18 -5.57
CA THR A 44 -11.61 9.19 -7.01
C THR A 44 -10.11 9.19 -7.32
N LYS A 45 -9.23 9.21 -6.31
CA LYS A 45 -7.80 9.52 -6.57
C LYS A 45 -6.80 8.60 -5.89
N SER A 46 -7.10 8.09 -4.70
CA SER A 46 -6.13 7.30 -3.96
C SER A 46 -6.76 6.50 -2.83
N ALA A 47 -6.27 5.30 -2.58
CA ALA A 47 -6.55 4.56 -1.37
C ALA A 47 -5.25 3.99 -0.79
N VAL A 48 -5.19 3.85 0.53
CA VAL A 48 -4.06 3.22 1.24
C VAL A 48 -4.64 2.30 2.29
N TYR A 49 -4.21 1.04 2.23
CA TYR A 49 -4.59 -0.01 3.16
C TYR A 49 -3.37 -0.57 3.85
N ARG A 50 -3.57 -1.08 5.06
CA ARG A 50 -2.65 -2.00 5.71
C ARG A 50 -3.29 -3.37 5.72
N LEU A 51 -2.61 -4.34 5.12
CA LEU A 51 -3.03 -5.73 5.00
C LEU A 51 -2.19 -6.55 5.98
N HIS A 52 -2.80 -7.03 7.06
CA HIS A 52 -2.10 -7.74 8.13
C HIS A 52 -1.92 -9.22 7.79
N GLY A 53 -0.79 -9.82 8.18
CA GLY A 53 -0.56 -11.27 8.08
C GLY A 53 -0.09 -11.76 6.71
N ILE A 54 0.07 -10.89 5.72
CA ILE A 54 0.34 -11.27 4.33
C ILE A 54 1.74 -10.87 3.84
N GLY A 55 2.52 -10.21 4.67
CA GLY A 55 3.91 -9.87 4.37
C GLY A 55 4.86 -11.04 4.66
N PRO A 56 6.15 -10.88 4.33
CA PRO A 56 7.22 -11.71 4.89
C PRO A 56 7.08 -11.85 6.41
N ASP A 57 7.34 -13.06 6.93
CA ASP A 57 7.26 -13.39 8.35
C ASP A 57 5.91 -13.09 9.03
N GLY A 58 4.83 -13.01 8.24
CA GLY A 58 3.49 -12.66 8.74
C GLY A 58 3.30 -11.16 9.02
N GLY A 59 4.23 -10.32 8.58
CA GLY A 59 4.16 -8.87 8.71
C GLY A 59 3.00 -8.24 7.93
N ALA A 60 2.79 -6.95 8.13
CA ALA A 60 1.81 -6.18 7.38
C ALA A 60 2.40 -5.65 6.05
N VAL A 61 1.53 -5.51 5.04
CA VAL A 61 1.84 -4.89 3.76
C VAL A 61 1.01 -3.63 3.59
N ILE A 62 1.66 -2.54 3.20
CA ILE A 62 0.98 -1.30 2.83
C ILE A 62 0.64 -1.34 1.34
N ALA A 63 -0.64 -1.40 1.04
CA ALA A 63 -1.16 -1.37 -0.33
C ALA A 63 -1.63 0.05 -0.66
N LYS A 64 -0.95 0.71 -1.58
CA LYS A 64 -1.30 2.05 -2.08
C LYS A 64 -1.88 1.93 -3.48
N ARG A 65 -3.06 2.50 -3.69
CA ARG A 65 -3.67 2.70 -5.00
C ARG A 65 -3.59 4.16 -5.37
N CYS A 66 -3.02 4.50 -6.50
CA CYS A 66 -2.93 5.87 -7.02
C CYS A 66 -2.97 5.87 -8.55
N ARG A 67 -3.04 7.06 -9.16
CA ARG A 67 -3.03 7.17 -10.63
C ARG A 67 -1.71 6.66 -11.20
N VAL A 68 -1.73 6.11 -12.41
CA VAL A 68 -0.53 5.57 -13.07
C VAL A 68 0.62 6.57 -13.09
N ALA A 69 0.36 7.81 -13.51
CA ALA A 69 1.38 8.87 -13.53
C ALA A 69 2.03 9.15 -12.16
N THR A 70 1.28 8.98 -11.06
CA THR A 70 1.84 9.10 -9.70
C THR A 70 2.65 7.85 -9.31
N ALA A 71 2.15 6.67 -9.66
CA ALA A 71 2.83 5.41 -9.37
C ALA A 71 4.16 5.28 -10.14
N GLU A 72 4.26 5.82 -11.35
CA GLU A 72 5.50 5.83 -12.14
C GLU A 72 6.60 6.65 -11.44
N VAL A 73 6.24 7.80 -10.85
CA VAL A 73 7.17 8.60 -10.05
C VAL A 73 7.60 7.84 -8.79
N GLU A 74 6.66 7.26 -8.03
CA GLU A 74 7.00 6.44 -6.86
C GLU A 74 7.87 5.23 -7.24
N ARG A 75 7.59 4.60 -8.38
CA ARG A 75 8.40 3.50 -8.92
C ARG A 75 9.83 3.91 -9.20
N MET A 76 10.04 5.03 -9.87
CA MET A 76 11.38 5.58 -10.10
C MET A 76 12.10 5.86 -8.77
N ILE A 77 11.40 6.43 -7.78
CA ILE A 77 11.97 6.67 -6.45
C ILE A 77 12.46 5.35 -5.81
N TYR A 78 11.61 4.32 -5.77
CA TYR A 78 11.97 3.05 -5.13
C TYR A 78 13.01 2.24 -5.92
N GLN A 79 13.01 2.32 -7.24
CA GLN A 79 13.90 1.51 -8.09
C GLN A 79 15.24 2.18 -8.39
N GLU A 80 15.30 3.51 -8.47
CA GLU A 80 16.47 4.24 -8.95
C GLU A 80 17.07 5.20 -7.92
N CYS A 81 16.22 5.89 -7.15
CA CYS A 81 16.70 6.88 -6.17
C CYS A 81 17.09 6.25 -4.84
N LEU A 82 16.16 5.55 -4.18
CA LEU A 82 16.35 5.01 -2.84
C LEU A 82 17.53 4.04 -2.71
N PRO A 83 17.86 3.19 -3.71
CA PRO A 83 19.05 2.35 -3.64
C PRO A 83 20.38 3.13 -3.56
N ARG A 84 20.37 4.43 -3.87
CA ARG A 84 21.55 5.31 -3.83
C ARG A 84 21.66 6.11 -2.53
N VAL A 85 20.69 6.00 -1.64
CA VAL A 85 20.67 6.72 -0.37
C VAL A 85 21.20 5.80 0.74
N ALA A 86 22.14 6.28 1.55
CA ALA A 86 22.66 5.58 2.71
C ALA A 86 21.71 5.72 3.92
N ALA A 87 20.45 5.30 3.76
CA ALA A 87 19.44 5.34 4.80
C ALA A 87 18.62 4.04 4.80
N PRO A 88 17.99 3.66 5.93
CA PRO A 88 16.99 2.60 5.94
C PRO A 88 15.86 2.92 4.97
N VAL A 89 15.58 1.99 4.05
CA VAL A 89 14.51 2.12 3.06
C VAL A 89 13.53 0.97 3.22
N LEU A 90 12.24 1.30 3.15
CA LEU A 90 11.19 0.28 3.15
C LEU A 90 11.31 -0.59 1.91
N ARG A 91 11.12 -1.90 2.08
CA ARG A 91 11.07 -2.81 0.94
C ARG A 91 9.85 -2.48 0.07
N CYS A 92 10.10 -2.30 -1.22
CA CYS A 92 9.05 -2.28 -2.23
C CYS A 92 8.85 -3.70 -2.78
N TYR A 93 7.67 -4.27 -2.55
CA TYR A 93 7.34 -5.61 -3.04
C TYR A 93 6.96 -5.62 -4.51
N GLY A 94 6.49 -4.50 -5.04
CA GLY A 94 6.27 -4.31 -6.47
C GLY A 94 5.05 -3.47 -6.79
N PHE A 95 4.74 -3.44 -8.08
CA PHE A 95 3.72 -2.59 -8.68
C PHE A 95 2.78 -3.43 -9.55
N LEU A 96 1.51 -3.08 -9.57
CA LEU A 96 0.52 -3.73 -10.43
C LEU A 96 -0.42 -2.68 -11.03
N LYS A 97 -0.37 -2.52 -12.35
CA LYS A 97 -1.32 -1.67 -13.08
C LYS A 97 -2.69 -2.36 -13.12
N GLU A 98 -3.75 -1.62 -12.82
CA GLU A 98 -5.11 -2.13 -13.02
C GLU A 98 -5.44 -2.18 -14.51
N SER A 99 -6.06 -3.27 -14.97
CA SER A 99 -6.30 -3.54 -16.39
C SER A 99 -7.32 -2.61 -17.04
N GLU A 100 -8.30 -2.13 -16.28
CA GLU A 100 -9.45 -1.37 -16.80
C GLU A 100 -9.46 0.11 -16.39
N GLU A 101 -8.57 0.51 -15.48
CA GLU A 101 -8.55 1.87 -14.93
C GLU A 101 -7.17 2.53 -14.99
N ASP A 102 -7.14 3.86 -14.97
CA ASP A 102 -5.90 4.66 -14.86
C ASP A 102 -5.34 4.66 -13.43
N PHE A 103 -5.25 3.48 -12.82
CA PHE A 103 -4.72 3.27 -11.48
C PHE A 103 -3.65 2.18 -11.46
N CYS A 104 -2.78 2.30 -10.48
CA CYS A 104 -1.72 1.37 -10.19
C CYS A 104 -1.67 1.13 -8.69
N TRP A 105 -1.36 -0.11 -8.33
CA TRP A 105 -1.04 -0.53 -6.99
C TRP A 105 0.47 -0.49 -6.77
N LEU A 106 0.87 -0.02 -5.60
CA LEU A 106 2.20 -0.15 -5.05
C LEU A 106 2.09 -0.86 -3.70
N PHE A 107 2.91 -1.89 -3.50
CA PHE A 107 2.96 -2.67 -2.27
C PHE A 107 4.29 -2.48 -1.56
N LEU A 108 4.23 -2.04 -0.31
CA LEU A 108 5.40 -1.70 0.50
C LEU A 108 5.38 -2.45 1.82
N GLU A 109 6.57 -2.62 2.40
CA GLU A 109 6.74 -2.93 3.81
C GLU A 109 6.04 -1.88 4.68
N ASP A 110 5.43 -2.34 5.78
CA ASP A 110 4.89 -1.43 6.79
C ASP A 110 6.02 -0.84 7.63
N ALA A 111 6.04 0.48 7.76
CA ALA A 111 7.00 1.18 8.60
C ALA A 111 6.62 0.96 10.06
N VAL A 112 7.17 -0.09 10.67
CA VAL A 112 7.01 -0.36 12.10
C VAL A 112 8.05 0.48 12.85
N GLY A 113 7.60 1.42 13.67
CA GLY A 113 8.49 2.31 14.42
C GLY A 113 7.75 3.48 15.07
N GLU A 114 8.51 4.39 15.67
CA GLU A 114 7.98 5.60 16.30
C GLU A 114 7.36 6.55 15.27
N LEU A 115 6.26 7.19 15.66
CA LEU A 115 5.66 8.24 14.84
C LEU A 115 6.66 9.40 14.71
N TYR A 116 6.85 9.87 13.48
CA TYR A 116 7.65 11.06 13.24
C TYR A 116 7.13 12.23 14.09
N SER A 117 7.99 12.74 14.96
CA SER A 117 7.74 13.96 15.72
C SER A 117 8.61 15.07 15.16
N PRO A 118 8.05 16.17 14.63
CA PRO A 118 8.83 17.29 14.14
C PRO A 118 9.67 17.99 15.23
N GLN A 119 9.42 17.67 16.51
CA GLN A 119 10.17 18.18 17.64
C GLN A 119 11.48 17.41 17.89
N PHE A 120 11.62 16.22 17.29
CA PHE A 120 12.80 15.37 17.39
C PHE A 120 13.19 14.88 15.98
N PRO A 121 13.76 15.75 15.13
CA PRO A 121 14.32 15.29 13.87
C PRO A 121 15.47 14.30 14.16
N GLN A 122 15.33 13.06 13.67
CA GLN A 122 16.37 12.03 13.73
C GLN A 122 17.39 12.20 12.61
#